data_AF-A0A819DUR7-F1
#
_entry.id   AF-A0A819DUR7-F1
#
_cell.length_a   1.000
_cell.length_b   1.000
_cell.length_c   1.000
_cell.angle_alpha   90.00
_cell.angle_beta   90.00
_cell.angle_gamma   90.00
#
_symmetry.space_group_name_H-M   'P 1'
#
loop_
_entity.id
_entity.type
_entity.pdbx_description
1 polymer ?
#
loop_
_entity_poly.entity_id
_entity_poly.type
_entity_poly.pdbx_seq_one_letter_code
_entity_poly.pdbx_strand_id
1 'polypeptide(L)'
;MNRFADIDLSIKRLPPVYGYRSVNFVSIEKVLEPIESHIDQLPYYIKIAKKNCHFPSEHGLTHDESAAIYIYTMEWGDTAL
;
A
#
# COMPACT_ATOMS: atom_id res chain seq x y z
N MET A 1 -13.01 35.37 -31.14
CA MET A 1 -12.68 35.89 -29.80
C MET A 1 -12.15 34.70 -29.00
N ASN A 2 -10.84 34.47 -29.02
CA ASN A 2 -10.23 33.29 -28.40
C ASN A 2 -9.78 33.63 -26.99
N ARG A 3 -10.52 33.16 -25.98
CA ARG A 3 -10.05 33.15 -24.60
C ARG A 3 -9.09 31.97 -24.48
N PHE A 4 -7.82 32.19 -24.81
CA PHE A 4 -6.76 31.29 -24.37
C PHE A 4 -6.80 31.34 -22.84
N ALA A 5 -7.22 30.25 -22.21
CA ALA A 5 -7.10 30.12 -20.77
C ALA A 5 -5.62 30.12 -20.44
N ASP A 6 -5.19 31.00 -19.54
CA ASP A 6 -3.87 30.94 -18.92
C ASP A 6 -3.77 29.62 -18.14
N ILE A 7 -3.35 28.56 -18.83
CA ILE A 7 -3.04 27.28 -18.20
C ILE A 7 -1.72 27.50 -17.48
N ASP A 8 -1.79 27.61 -16.16
CA ASP A 8 -0.64 27.54 -15.27
C ASP A 8 0.04 26.17 -15.46
N LEU A 9 1.00 26.10 -16.39
CA LEU A 9 1.85 24.95 -16.70
C LEU A 9 2.95 24.75 -15.65
N SER A 10 2.80 25.27 -14.43
CA SER A 10 3.73 24.94 -13.36
C SER A 10 3.65 23.44 -13.09
N ILE A 11 4.76 22.74 -13.30
CA ILE A 11 4.90 21.32 -12.95
C ILE A 11 4.88 21.22 -11.43
N LYS A 12 3.68 21.11 -10.86
CA LYS A 12 3.49 20.90 -9.43
C LYS A 12 3.91 19.47 -9.11
N ARG A 13 4.89 19.30 -8.21
CA ARG A 13 5.22 17.98 -7.68
C ARG A 13 3.99 17.43 -6.98
N LEU A 14 3.38 16.39 -7.55
CA LEU A 14 2.27 15.71 -6.91
C LEU A 14 2.78 14.95 -5.69
N PRO A 15 2.00 14.89 -4.60
CA PRO A 15 2.32 14.01 -3.49
C PRO A 15 2.48 12.55 -3.97
N PRO A 16 3.40 11.76 -3.38
CA PRO A 16 3.68 10.39 -3.82
C PRO A 16 2.44 9.50 -3.95
N VAL A 17 1.41 9.74 -3.13
CA VAL A 17 0.13 9.01 -3.15
C VAL A 17 -0.57 9.05 -4.52
N TYR A 18 -0.41 10.14 -5.28
CA TYR A 18 -1.04 10.26 -6.60
C TYR A 18 -0.46 9.30 -7.64
N GLY A 19 0.81 8.89 -7.46
CA GLY A 19 1.44 7.88 -8.32
C GLY A 19 0.78 6.50 -8.21
N TYR A 20 0.09 6.22 -7.10
CA TYR A 20 -0.59 4.95 -6.86
C TYR A 20 -2.05 4.94 -7.32
N ARG A 21 -2.62 6.09 -7.70
CA ARG A 21 -4.04 6.20 -8.08
C ARG A 21 -4.39 5.39 -9.33
N SER A 22 -3.44 5.27 -10.26
CA SER A 22 -3.60 4.51 -11.51
C SER A 22 -3.02 3.11 -11.45
N VAL A 23 -2.51 2.69 -10.28
CA VAL A 23 -1.92 1.36 -10.11
C VAL A 23 -3.03 0.36 -9.81
N ASN A 24 -2.95 -0.82 -10.43
CA ASN A 24 -3.90 -1.89 -10.16
C ASN A 24 -3.75 -2.41 -8.74
N PHE A 25 -4.87 -2.68 -8.08
CA PHE A 25 -4.88 -3.46 -6.85
C PHE A 25 -4.45 -4.89 -7.18
N VAL A 26 -3.33 -5.32 -6.61
CA VAL A 26 -2.80 -6.68 -6.70
C VAL A 26 -2.63 -7.22 -5.29
N SER A 27 -2.37 -8.53 -5.16
CA SER A 27 -2.17 -9.13 -3.84
C SER A 27 -0.95 -8.53 -3.14
N ILE A 28 -0.97 -8.57 -1.81
CA ILE A 28 0.11 -8.01 -1.01
C ILE A 28 1.47 -8.66 -1.31
N GLU A 29 1.49 -9.96 -1.64
CA GLU A 29 2.70 -10.67 -2.07
C GLU A 29 3.27 -10.06 -3.36
N LYS A 30 2.41 -9.73 -4.32
CA LYS A 30 2.84 -9.19 -5.61
C LYS A 30 3.35 -7.75 -5.51
N VAL A 31 2.75 -6.94 -4.64
CA VAL A 31 3.24 -5.57 -4.36
C VAL A 31 4.61 -5.59 -3.71
N LEU A 32 4.86 -6.56 -2.84
CA LEU A 32 6.07 -6.62 -2.00
C LEU A 32 7.22 -7.39 -2.63
N GLU A 33 6.99 -8.14 -3.72
CA GLU A 33 8.03 -8.85 -4.49
C GLU A 33 9.30 -8.01 -4.77
N PRO A 34 9.23 -6.72 -5.16
CA PRO A 34 10.43 -5.93 -5.42
C PRO A 34 11.31 -5.67 -4.19
N ILE A 35 10.75 -5.77 -2.98
CA ILE A 35 11.44 -5.49 -1.72
C ILE A 35 11.62 -6.74 -0.84
N GLU A 36 11.12 -7.90 -1.28
CA GLU A 36 11.16 -9.15 -0.53
C GLU A 36 12.59 -9.54 -0.12
N SER A 37 13.57 -9.32 -0.99
CA SER A 37 14.98 -9.62 -0.71
C SER A 37 15.64 -8.67 0.30
N HIS A 38 15.01 -7.55 0.62
CA HIS A 38 15.56 -6.53 1.52
C HIS A 38 15.00 -6.63 2.94
N ILE A 39 13.94 -7.41 3.14
CA ILE A 39 13.24 -7.53 4.41
C ILE A 39 13.24 -9.01 4.81
N ASP A 40 14.03 -9.32 5.84
CA ASP A 40 14.08 -10.66 6.38
C ASP A 40 12.69 -11.12 6.82
N GLN A 41 12.34 -12.34 6.42
CA GLN A 41 11.07 -12.98 6.78
C GLN A 41 9.81 -12.21 6.32
N LEU A 42 9.88 -11.34 5.31
CA LEU A 42 8.70 -10.66 4.78
C LEU A 42 7.51 -11.60 4.45
N PRO A 43 7.72 -12.77 3.83
CA PRO A 43 6.62 -13.72 3.57
C PRO A 43 5.96 -14.25 4.85
N TYR A 44 6.71 -14.35 5.95
CA TYR A 44 6.18 -14.76 7.24
C TYR A 44 5.29 -13.68 7.85
N TYR A 45 5.71 -12.41 7.80
CA TYR A 45 4.90 -11.29 8.28
C TYR A 45 3.61 -11.11 7.46
N ILE A 46 3.67 -11.29 6.13
CA ILE A 46 2.48 -11.29 5.28
C ILE A 46 1.48 -12.37 5.74
N LYS A 47 1.97 -13.59 6.02
CA LYS A 47 1.13 -14.69 6.51
C LYS A 47 0.51 -14.40 7.88
N ILE A 48 1.28 -13.82 8.80
CA ILE A 48 0.77 -13.38 10.11
C ILE A 48 -0.33 -12.36 9.92
N ALA A 49 -0.09 -11.33 9.11
CA ALA A 49 -1.04 -10.25 8.91
C ALA A 49 -2.37 -10.76 8.38
N LYS A 50 -2.31 -11.59 7.34
CA LYS A 50 -3.48 -12.28 6.79
C LYS A 50 -4.21 -13.12 7.85
N LYS A 51 -3.48 -13.91 8.64
CA LYS A 51 -4.07 -14.76 9.68
C LYS A 51 -4.79 -13.98 10.78
N ASN A 52 -4.31 -12.78 11.10
CA ASN A 52 -4.90 -11.93 12.15
C ASN A 52 -6.04 -11.06 11.65
N CYS A 53 -6.28 -11.00 10.34
CA CYS A 53 -7.39 -10.26 9.77
C CYS A 53 -8.63 -11.14 9.65
N HIS A 54 -9.76 -10.66 10.16
CA HIS A 54 -11.04 -11.32 9.91
C HIS A 54 -11.51 -11.02 8.48
N PHE A 55 -12.01 -12.04 7.78
CA PHE A 55 -12.65 -11.88 6.48
C PHE A 55 -13.91 -12.76 6.39
N PRO A 56 -15.04 -12.22 5.88
CA PRO A 56 -15.23 -10.87 5.34
C PRO A 56 -15.12 -9.77 6.41
N SER A 57 -14.49 -8.65 6.04
CA SER A 57 -14.31 -7.51 6.95
C SER A 57 -15.65 -6.79 7.17
N GLU A 58 -15.92 -6.36 8.41
CA GLU A 58 -17.09 -5.52 8.75
C GLU A 58 -17.09 -4.19 7.98
N HIS A 59 -15.92 -3.73 7.54
CA HIS A 59 -15.73 -2.48 6.82
C HIS A 59 -15.68 -2.65 5.30
N GLY A 60 -15.97 -3.85 4.79
CA GLY A 60 -15.96 -4.14 3.35
C GLY A 60 -14.55 -4.18 2.74
N LEU A 61 -13.51 -4.26 3.57
CA LEU A 61 -12.12 -4.40 3.12
C LEU A 61 -11.89 -5.80 2.56
N THR A 62 -11.07 -5.86 1.52
CA THR A 62 -10.47 -7.12 1.09
C THR A 62 -9.52 -7.65 2.16
N HIS A 63 -9.24 -8.94 2.09
CA HIS A 63 -8.30 -9.59 2.99
C HIS A 63 -6.88 -9.01 2.86
N ASP A 64 -6.47 -8.62 1.65
CA ASP A 64 -5.15 -7.99 1.40
C ASP A 64 -5.07 -6.56 1.94
N GLU A 65 -6.13 -5.76 1.80
CA GLU A 65 -6.18 -4.40 2.38
C GLU A 65 -6.14 -4.45 3.91
N SER A 66 -6.89 -5.37 4.51
CA SER A 66 -6.88 -5.58 5.95
C SER A 66 -5.49 -5.99 6.43
N ALA A 67 -4.83 -6.92 5.71
CA ALA A 67 -3.47 -7.34 6.02
C ALA A 67 -2.46 -6.19 5.87
N ALA A 68 -2.59 -5.33 4.87
CA ALA A 68 -1.71 -4.18 4.68
C ALA A 68 -1.81 -3.19 5.86
N ILE A 69 -3.04 -2.91 6.32
CA ILE A 69 -3.27 -2.08 7.51
C ILE A 69 -2.66 -2.76 8.74
N TYR A 70 -2.88 -4.07 8.92
CA TYR A 70 -2.32 -4.82 10.04
C TYR A 70 -0.79 -4.72 10.10
N ILE A 71 -0.10 -4.91 8.98
CA ILE A 71 1.37 -4.78 8.90
C ILE A 71 1.83 -3.38 9.32
N TYR A 72 1.08 -2.35 8.95
CA TYR A 72 1.39 -0.97 9.33
C TYR A 72 1.15 -0.69 10.81
N THR A 73 0.14 -1.32 11.41
CA THR A 73 -0.29 -1.05 12.80
C THR A 73 0.25 -2.03 13.83
N MET A 74 0.79 -3.18 13.42
CA MET A 74 1.27 -4.17 14.37
C MET A 74 2.51 -3.67 15.09
N GLU A 75 2.63 -4.03 16.37
CA GLU A 75 3.82 -3.74 17.15
C GLU A 75 4.97 -4.62 16.67
N TRP A 76 5.92 -3.98 15.99
CA TRP A 76 7.21 -4.57 15.69
C TRP A 76 8.04 -4.54 16.98
N GLY A 77 8.39 -5.71 17.52
CA GLY A 77 9.23 -5.77 18.73
C GLY A 77 10.57 -5.05 18.51
N ASP A 78 11.28 -4.70 19.60
CA ASP A 78 12.53 -3.91 19.55
C ASP A 78 13.65 -4.48 18.64
N THR A 79 13.52 -5.74 18.21
CA THR A 79 14.44 -6.44 17.31
C THR A 79 13.96 -6.54 15.86
N ALA A 80 12.78 -6.00 15.55
CA ALA A 80 12.18 -6.07 14.22
C ALA A 80 12.44 -4.78 13.45
N LEU A 81 13.69 -4.63 12.99
CA LEU A 81 14.16 -3.94 11.78
C LEU A 81 15.69 -4.03 11.71
#